data_AF-A0AAQ0U6Y9-F1
#
_entry.id   AF-A0AAQ0U6Y9-F1
#
_cell.length_a   1.000
_cell.length_b   1.000
_cell.length_c   1.000
_cell.angle_alpha   90.00
_cell.angle_beta   90.00
_cell.angle_gamma   90.00
#
_symmetry.space_group_name_H-M   'P 1'
#
loop_
_entity.id
_entity.type
_entity.pdbx_description
1 polymer ?
#
loop_
_entity_poly.entity_id
_entity_poly.type
_entity_poly.pdbx_seq_one_letter_code
_entity_poly.pdbx_strand_id
1 'polypeptide(L)'
;MGHGDAPVVLVRAADAGPTYLSWMWMDMPNVPHAIRLDSETLFAAVSLLDSALIAPLLLEDSSTGIESKESAATRALRSGAFATLEGERRLAALLAEAVLPEALRRQLGERFDAQGIIHVRITPSPRIARVPWELLFVDTYRRLLDIAVVTFDPPATVHAHRSVLPPHWDDVHHLPPLHIVDPLLPASAIDHGFRQTLAGLSKNALLDGISDEIAATGGIDVSAGVPRKFDRVALSEALKTGRSRMLYFGHVSARPDEPGSASIHLFDTAGGRTSDNAMWGMAAVVRPPMDSGEMVPIREGYHLPLCALDFLLGTQQCSDEKVWRRYGSKRRNYGHEIWPIPCRVALIACEGGVDFRSAETFGLVVALLDSGASLVTTTRWTLPTDNAFHRIGGVRRSVLPTVDLALSVDRAHNQANPVEAVAEWQRSRLREWESSSGELAYSPIVWASLTHTVADARPAEPIAK
;
A
#
# COMPACT_ATOMS: atom_id res chain seq x y z
N MET A 1 19.81 -12.85 -13.24
CA MET A 1 19.94 -12.03 -14.47
C MET A 1 19.29 -10.71 -14.14
N GLY A 2 19.99 -9.59 -14.33
CA GLY A 2 19.44 -8.27 -14.02
C GLY A 2 18.24 -7.94 -14.92
N HIS A 3 17.27 -7.19 -14.41
CA HIS A 3 16.04 -6.74 -15.07
C HIS A 3 16.23 -5.94 -16.39
N GLY A 4 17.46 -5.83 -16.93
CA GLY A 4 17.75 -5.06 -18.14
C GLY A 4 17.27 -5.68 -19.46
N ASP A 5 16.98 -6.98 -19.51
CA ASP A 5 16.64 -7.71 -20.75
C ASP A 5 15.15 -8.06 -20.89
N ALA A 6 14.33 -7.90 -19.84
CA ALA A 6 12.91 -8.23 -19.92
C ALA A 6 12.16 -7.18 -20.79
N PRO A 7 11.27 -7.59 -21.71
CA PRO A 7 10.43 -6.65 -22.44
C PRO A 7 9.59 -5.82 -21.47
N VAL A 8 9.59 -4.50 -21.64
CA VAL A 8 8.85 -3.58 -20.75
C VAL A 8 7.73 -2.89 -21.51
N VAL A 9 6.51 -2.95 -20.96
CA VAL A 9 5.37 -2.16 -21.43
C VAL A 9 4.93 -1.17 -20.37
N LEU A 10 4.80 0.09 -20.77
CA LEU A 10 4.15 1.13 -19.98
C LEU A 10 2.66 1.10 -20.28
N VAL A 11 1.82 1.05 -19.26
CA VAL A 11 0.37 1.12 -19.34
C VAL A 11 -0.08 2.31 -18.51
N ARG A 12 -0.80 3.26 -19.09
CA ARG A 12 -1.26 4.47 -18.41
C ARG A 12 -2.74 4.68 -18.62
N ALA A 13 -3.46 4.98 -17.54
CA ALA A 13 -4.87 5.30 -17.59
C ALA A 13 -5.15 6.73 -17.12
N ALA A 14 -6.19 7.34 -17.68
CA ALA A 14 -6.68 8.65 -17.28
C ALA A 14 -8.21 8.71 -17.33
N ASP A 15 -8.82 9.33 -16.33
CA ASP A 15 -10.27 9.56 -16.28
C ASP A 15 -10.57 10.97 -16.84
N ALA A 16 -11.27 11.04 -17.98
CA ALA A 16 -11.60 12.29 -18.68
C ALA A 16 -13.05 12.21 -19.22
N GLY A 17 -14.01 12.04 -18.31
CA GLY A 17 -15.36 11.56 -18.62
C GLY A 17 -15.34 10.03 -18.65
N PRO A 18 -15.15 9.37 -19.81
CA PRO A 18 -14.72 7.98 -19.89
C PRO A 18 -13.30 7.77 -19.34
N THR A 19 -12.93 6.52 -19.11
CA THR A 19 -11.54 6.14 -18.78
C THR A 19 -10.82 5.77 -20.07
N TYR A 20 -9.65 6.36 -20.29
CA TYR A 20 -8.78 6.08 -21.43
C TYR A 20 -7.58 5.27 -20.96
N LEU A 21 -7.21 4.24 -21.71
CA LEU A 21 -6.01 3.43 -21.48
C LEU A 21 -5.06 3.63 -22.66
N SER A 22 -3.79 3.84 -22.38
CA SER A 22 -2.73 3.88 -23.37
C SER A 22 -1.62 2.91 -22.97
N TRP A 23 -0.93 2.37 -23.96
CA TRP A 23 0.26 1.56 -23.71
C TRP A 23 1.34 1.75 -24.76
N MET A 24 2.58 1.53 -24.34
CA MET A 24 3.78 1.71 -25.15
C MET A 24 4.83 0.71 -24.71
N TRP A 25 5.41 -0.02 -25.67
CA TRP A 25 6.57 -0.87 -25.41
C TRP A 25 7.85 -0.03 -25.43
N MET A 26 8.72 -0.22 -24.43
CA MET A 26 9.92 0.61 -24.26
C MET A 26 10.97 0.41 -25.37
N ASP A 27 10.95 -0.73 -26.05
CA ASP A 27 11.79 -1.02 -27.22
C ASP A 27 11.17 -0.50 -28.53
N MET A 28 9.91 -0.06 -28.51
CA MET A 28 9.19 0.53 -29.65
C MET A 28 8.46 1.82 -29.24
N PRO A 29 9.17 2.85 -28.72
CA PRO A 29 8.53 4.04 -28.16
C PRO A 29 7.76 4.88 -29.18
N ASN A 30 8.03 4.70 -30.48
CA ASN A 30 7.36 5.42 -31.57
C ASN A 30 6.02 4.81 -32.00
N VAL A 31 5.57 3.73 -31.34
CA VAL A 31 4.31 3.04 -31.66
C VAL A 31 3.39 3.01 -30.42
N PRO A 32 2.88 4.17 -29.96
CA PRO A 32 1.93 4.21 -28.87
C PRO A 32 0.55 3.68 -29.32
N HIS A 33 -0.14 3.02 -28.40
CA HIS A 33 -1.54 2.64 -28.56
C HIS A 33 -2.40 3.35 -27.51
N ALA A 34 -3.64 3.65 -27.86
CA ALA A 34 -4.62 4.20 -26.93
C ALA A 34 -6.03 3.74 -27.29
N ILE A 35 -6.87 3.57 -26.27
CA ILE A 35 -8.26 3.16 -26.41
C ILE A 35 -9.10 3.80 -25.31
N ARG A 36 -10.37 4.09 -25.64
CA ARG A 36 -11.39 4.44 -24.65
C ARG A 36 -12.00 3.15 -24.12
N LEU A 37 -11.93 2.92 -22.82
CA LEU A 37 -12.57 1.76 -22.18
C LEU A 37 -14.10 1.90 -22.24
N ASP A 38 -14.79 0.77 -22.31
CA ASP A 38 -16.25 0.77 -22.25
C ASP A 38 -16.71 1.11 -20.82
N SER A 39 -17.54 2.15 -20.70
CA SER A 39 -17.95 2.66 -19.39
C SER A 39 -18.88 1.71 -18.65
N GLU A 40 -19.75 0.98 -19.35
CA GLU A 40 -20.72 0.07 -18.73
C GLU A 40 -20.02 -1.20 -18.24
N THR A 41 -19.18 -1.80 -19.08
CA THR A 41 -18.34 -2.94 -18.71
C THR A 41 -17.41 -2.59 -17.55
N LEU A 42 -16.77 -1.42 -17.60
CA LEU A 42 -15.89 -0.96 -16.52
C LEU A 42 -16.63 -0.76 -15.21
N PHE A 43 -17.77 -0.07 -15.25
CA PHE A 43 -18.59 0.15 -14.05
C PHE A 43 -19.02 -1.19 -13.43
N ALA A 44 -19.57 -2.11 -14.24
CA ALA A 44 -20.00 -3.41 -13.75
C ALA A 44 -18.87 -4.22 -13.09
N ALA A 45 -17.67 -4.23 -13.71
CA ALA A 45 -16.53 -4.96 -13.19
C ALA A 45 -15.99 -4.34 -11.88
N VAL A 46 -15.87 -3.02 -11.81
CA VAL A 46 -15.40 -2.30 -10.60
C VAL A 46 -16.43 -2.39 -9.47
N SER A 47 -17.72 -2.29 -9.75
CA SER A 47 -18.78 -2.47 -8.74
C SER A 47 -18.80 -3.89 -8.17
N LEU A 48 -18.52 -4.91 -8.99
CA LEU A 48 -18.37 -6.28 -8.51
C LEU A 48 -17.13 -6.43 -7.62
N LEU A 49 -16.01 -5.81 -7.99
CA LEU A 49 -14.81 -5.77 -7.14
C LEU A 49 -15.15 -5.12 -5.79
N ASP A 50 -15.79 -3.95 -5.79
CA ASP A 50 -16.18 -3.24 -4.56
C ASP A 50 -17.07 -4.09 -3.65
N SER A 51 -18.02 -4.79 -4.26
CA SER A 51 -18.92 -5.70 -3.54
C SER A 51 -18.22 -6.95 -3.00
N ALA A 52 -17.02 -7.29 -3.48
CA ALA A 52 -16.22 -8.40 -3.00
C ALA A 52 -15.26 -8.04 -1.84
N LEU A 53 -15.06 -6.74 -1.57
CA LEU A 53 -14.11 -6.26 -0.55
C LEU A 53 -14.78 -6.02 0.81
N ILE A 54 -13.97 -6.00 1.88
CA ILE A 54 -14.42 -5.81 3.27
C ILE A 54 -14.77 -4.37 3.63
N ALA A 55 -14.59 -3.42 2.72
CA ALA A 55 -15.00 -2.04 2.93
C ALA A 55 -16.53 -1.99 3.05
N PRO A 56 -17.09 -1.34 4.10
CA PRO A 56 -18.52 -1.14 4.21
C PRO A 56 -19.11 -0.39 3.02
N LEU A 57 -20.26 -0.86 2.53
CA LEU A 57 -21.01 -0.19 1.46
C LEU A 57 -22.08 0.75 2.04
N LEU A 58 -22.52 1.72 1.23
CA LEU A 58 -23.72 2.52 1.52
C LEU A 58 -24.96 1.65 1.32
N LEU A 59 -25.93 1.72 2.23
CA LEU A 59 -27.17 0.97 2.15
C LEU A 59 -28.20 1.74 1.33
N GLU A 60 -28.72 1.13 0.25
CA GLU A 60 -29.63 1.75 -0.74
C GLU A 60 -30.89 2.38 -0.11
N ASP A 61 -31.37 1.83 1.02
CA ASP A 61 -32.63 2.23 1.66
C ASP A 61 -32.49 3.29 2.77
N SER A 62 -31.30 3.88 2.95
CA SER A 62 -31.08 4.88 4.00
C SER A 62 -30.17 6.00 3.53
N SER A 63 -30.62 7.24 3.68
CA SER A 63 -29.83 8.43 3.39
C SER A 63 -28.60 8.59 4.30
N THR A 64 -28.42 7.71 5.30
CA THR A 64 -27.36 7.76 6.31
C THR A 64 -26.77 6.40 6.72
N GLY A 65 -27.30 5.27 6.23
CA GLY A 65 -26.88 3.96 6.72
C GLY A 65 -25.66 3.42 5.97
N ILE A 66 -24.59 3.18 6.72
CA ILE A 66 -23.41 2.47 6.27
C ILE A 66 -23.52 1.03 6.77
N GLU A 67 -23.17 0.06 5.93
CA GLU A 67 -23.09 -1.35 6.29
C GLU A 67 -22.21 -1.54 7.55
N SER A 68 -22.60 -2.43 8.46
CA SER A 68 -21.77 -2.71 9.62
C SER A 68 -20.45 -3.40 9.21
N LYS A 69 -19.36 -3.21 9.97
CA LYS A 69 -18.08 -3.89 9.70
C LYS A 69 -18.21 -5.43 9.68
N GLU A 70 -19.09 -5.98 10.51
CA GLU A 70 -19.35 -7.43 10.56
C GLU A 70 -20.14 -7.91 9.34
N SER A 71 -21.12 -7.14 8.88
CA SER A 71 -21.87 -7.41 7.64
C SER A 71 -20.94 -7.34 6.42
N ALA A 72 -20.09 -6.32 6.34
CA ALA A 72 -19.12 -6.17 5.25
C ALA A 72 -18.11 -7.33 5.21
N ALA A 73 -17.62 -7.76 6.38
CA ALA A 73 -16.78 -8.94 6.49
C ALA A 73 -17.50 -10.24 6.12
N THR A 74 -18.77 -10.37 6.50
CA THR A 74 -19.61 -11.51 6.13
C THR A 74 -19.84 -11.57 4.62
N ARG A 75 -20.18 -10.44 4.00
CA ARG A 75 -20.31 -10.30 2.55
C ARG A 75 -19.01 -10.71 1.86
N ALA A 76 -17.90 -10.07 2.19
CA ALA A 76 -16.61 -10.32 1.54
C ALA A 76 -16.14 -11.79 1.67
N LEU A 77 -16.30 -12.40 2.84
CA LEU A 77 -15.75 -13.74 3.13
C LEU A 77 -16.71 -14.89 2.86
N ARG A 78 -18.03 -14.66 2.69
CA ARG A 78 -19.00 -15.74 2.47
C ARG A 78 -19.72 -15.69 1.13
N SER A 79 -19.95 -14.52 0.58
CA SER A 79 -20.76 -14.34 -0.64
C SER A 79 -20.11 -13.47 -1.72
N GLY A 80 -19.04 -12.75 -1.38
CA GLY A 80 -18.28 -11.93 -2.30
C GLY A 80 -17.53 -12.76 -3.32
N ALA A 81 -17.09 -12.12 -4.41
CA ALA A 81 -16.39 -12.82 -5.50
C ALA A 81 -15.15 -13.57 -5.02
N PHE A 82 -14.42 -13.06 -4.03
CA PHE A 82 -13.24 -13.74 -3.49
C PHE A 82 -13.55 -14.87 -2.49
N ALA A 83 -14.84 -15.14 -2.20
CA ALA A 83 -15.23 -16.20 -1.29
C ALA A 83 -15.22 -17.60 -1.93
N THR A 84 -15.28 -17.68 -3.27
CA THR A 84 -15.31 -18.94 -4.01
C THR A 84 -14.44 -18.86 -5.27
N LEU A 85 -13.90 -20.01 -5.70
CA LEU A 85 -13.08 -20.08 -6.92
C LEU A 85 -13.85 -19.61 -8.17
N GLU A 86 -15.12 -19.99 -8.29
CA GLU A 86 -15.96 -19.59 -9.42
C GLU A 86 -16.23 -18.07 -9.43
N GLY A 87 -16.58 -17.50 -8.27
CA GLY A 87 -16.81 -16.07 -8.14
C GLY A 87 -15.57 -15.24 -8.49
N GLU A 88 -14.41 -15.72 -8.05
CA GLU A 88 -13.12 -15.09 -8.29
C GLU A 88 -12.79 -15.09 -9.78
N ARG A 89 -12.90 -16.24 -10.44
CA ARG A 89 -12.65 -16.36 -11.89
C ARG A 89 -13.59 -15.47 -12.70
N ARG A 90 -14.86 -15.39 -12.32
CA ARG A 90 -15.84 -14.50 -12.95
C ARG A 90 -15.42 -13.03 -12.81
N LEU A 91 -15.03 -12.61 -11.61
CA LEU A 91 -14.55 -11.25 -11.37
C LEU A 91 -13.29 -10.96 -12.19
N ALA A 92 -12.30 -11.85 -12.18
CA ALA A 92 -11.06 -11.70 -12.93
C ALA A 92 -11.31 -11.58 -14.45
N ALA A 93 -12.23 -12.37 -15.00
CA ALA A 93 -12.61 -12.30 -16.41
C ALA A 93 -13.28 -10.97 -16.77
N LEU A 94 -14.24 -10.49 -15.95
CA LEU A 94 -14.92 -9.21 -16.16
C LEU A 94 -13.94 -8.03 -16.06
N LEU A 95 -13.03 -8.06 -15.09
CA LEU A 95 -11.99 -7.03 -14.98
C LEU A 95 -11.03 -7.07 -16.18
N ALA A 96 -10.63 -8.25 -16.66
CA ALA A 96 -9.75 -8.38 -17.81
C ALA A 96 -10.41 -7.81 -19.08
N GLU A 97 -11.69 -8.11 -19.28
CA GLU A 97 -12.48 -7.52 -20.37
C GLU A 97 -12.59 -5.99 -20.26
N ALA A 98 -12.81 -5.49 -19.04
CA ALA A 98 -12.97 -4.06 -18.77
C ALA A 98 -11.70 -3.24 -18.96
N VAL A 99 -10.53 -3.74 -18.53
CA VAL A 99 -9.30 -2.92 -18.42
C VAL A 99 -8.09 -3.45 -19.18
N LEU A 100 -8.16 -4.63 -19.80
CA LEU A 100 -7.05 -5.22 -20.54
C LEU A 100 -7.46 -5.47 -22.01
N PRO A 101 -7.34 -4.45 -22.88
CA PRO A 101 -7.78 -4.54 -24.27
C PRO A 101 -7.21 -5.75 -25.01
N GLU A 102 -7.99 -6.33 -25.92
CA GLU A 102 -7.60 -7.53 -26.67
C GLU A 102 -6.26 -7.37 -27.39
N ALA A 103 -6.02 -6.21 -28.00
CA ALA A 103 -4.74 -5.91 -28.66
C ALA A 103 -3.55 -5.97 -27.69
N LEU A 104 -3.70 -5.44 -26.47
CA LEU A 104 -2.68 -5.51 -25.44
C LEU A 104 -2.51 -6.96 -24.92
N ARG A 105 -3.60 -7.68 -24.68
CA ARG A 105 -3.55 -9.11 -24.28
C ARG A 105 -2.77 -9.96 -25.29
N ARG A 106 -3.06 -9.79 -26.58
CA ARG A 106 -2.33 -10.48 -27.65
C ARG A 106 -0.84 -10.15 -27.63
N GLN A 107 -0.49 -8.87 -27.56
CA GLN A 107 0.91 -8.44 -27.50
C GLN A 107 1.65 -9.02 -26.29
N LEU A 108 1.00 -9.04 -25.12
CA LEU A 108 1.56 -9.64 -23.90
C LEU A 108 1.83 -11.14 -24.09
N GLY A 109 0.87 -11.89 -24.63
CA GLY A 109 1.04 -13.32 -24.91
C GLY A 109 2.17 -13.60 -25.89
N GLU A 110 2.17 -12.92 -27.05
CA GLU A 110 3.19 -13.07 -28.11
C GLU A 110 4.61 -12.75 -27.60
N ARG A 111 4.74 -11.67 -26.83
CA ARG A 111 6.02 -11.26 -26.24
C ARG A 111 6.53 -12.26 -25.22
N PHE A 112 5.63 -12.80 -24.40
CA PHE A 112 5.99 -13.81 -23.40
C PHE A 112 6.47 -15.09 -24.08
N ASP A 113 5.74 -15.55 -25.10
CA ASP A 113 6.10 -16.75 -25.85
C ASP A 113 7.46 -16.61 -26.56
N ALA A 114 7.81 -15.39 -26.99
CA ALA A 114 9.07 -15.11 -27.67
C ALA A 114 10.26 -14.83 -26.73
N GLN A 115 10.04 -14.18 -25.59
CA GLN A 115 11.11 -13.57 -24.78
C GLN A 115 11.07 -13.94 -23.29
N GLY A 116 10.04 -14.65 -22.83
CA GLY A 116 9.84 -14.99 -21.42
C GLY A 116 9.17 -13.87 -20.63
N ILE A 117 9.45 -13.80 -19.32
CA ILE A 117 8.74 -12.90 -18.38
C ILE A 117 8.83 -11.43 -18.82
N ILE A 118 7.69 -10.75 -18.80
CA ILE A 118 7.51 -9.33 -19.18
C ILE A 118 7.48 -8.46 -17.92
N HIS A 119 7.87 -7.19 -18.05
CA HIS A 119 7.62 -6.19 -17.02
C HIS A 119 6.49 -5.24 -17.44
N VAL A 120 5.37 -5.26 -16.72
CA VAL A 120 4.22 -4.37 -16.93
C VAL A 120 4.27 -3.26 -15.89
N ARG A 121 4.45 -2.02 -16.35
CA ARG A 121 4.52 -0.82 -15.51
C ARG A 121 3.25 0.01 -15.68
N ILE A 122 2.50 0.18 -14.61
CA ILE A 122 1.13 0.73 -14.65
C ILE A 122 1.09 2.08 -13.94
N THR A 123 0.55 3.09 -14.60
CA THR A 123 0.04 4.30 -13.94
C THR A 123 -1.47 4.28 -14.06
N PRO A 124 -2.21 3.82 -13.04
CA PRO A 124 -3.66 3.70 -13.11
C PRO A 124 -4.34 5.08 -13.02
N SER A 125 -5.62 5.13 -13.40
CA SER A 125 -6.51 6.22 -13.03
C SER A 125 -7.22 5.93 -11.70
N PRO A 126 -7.80 6.94 -11.03
CA PRO A 126 -8.60 6.76 -9.82
C PRO A 126 -9.61 5.62 -9.87
N ARG A 127 -10.33 5.47 -10.98
CA ARG A 127 -11.36 4.43 -11.14
C ARG A 127 -10.81 3.00 -11.15
N ILE A 128 -9.57 2.82 -11.62
CA ILE A 128 -8.97 1.48 -11.79
C ILE A 128 -7.77 1.22 -10.88
N ALA A 129 -7.49 2.12 -9.93
CA ALA A 129 -6.38 2.01 -9.00
C ALA A 129 -6.41 0.75 -8.13
N ARG A 130 -7.60 0.19 -7.89
CA ARG A 130 -7.81 -1.02 -7.08
C ARG A 130 -7.85 -2.31 -7.90
N VAL A 131 -7.81 -2.24 -9.22
CA VAL A 131 -7.86 -3.44 -10.08
C VAL A 131 -6.69 -4.36 -9.73
N PRO A 132 -6.94 -5.64 -9.43
CA PRO A 132 -5.89 -6.63 -9.29
C PRO A 132 -5.37 -7.13 -10.63
N TRP A 133 -4.46 -6.34 -11.20
CA TRP A 133 -3.83 -6.60 -12.49
C TRP A 133 -3.23 -8.00 -12.57
N GLU A 134 -2.62 -8.49 -11.50
CA GLU A 134 -2.06 -9.84 -11.43
C GLU A 134 -3.09 -10.96 -11.65
N LEU A 135 -4.37 -10.73 -11.31
CA LEU A 135 -5.44 -11.71 -11.51
C LEU A 135 -5.99 -11.74 -12.94
N LEU A 136 -5.71 -10.72 -13.76
CA LEU A 136 -6.38 -10.57 -15.05
C LEU A 136 -5.93 -11.64 -16.04
N PHE A 137 -6.91 -12.25 -16.70
CA PHE A 137 -6.65 -13.21 -17.78
C PHE A 137 -6.09 -12.51 -19.01
N VAL A 138 -4.93 -13.00 -19.45
CA VAL A 138 -4.33 -12.62 -20.74
C VAL A 138 -4.95 -13.47 -21.84
N ASP A 139 -5.15 -14.76 -21.57
CA ASP A 139 -5.89 -15.70 -22.41
C ASP A 139 -6.65 -16.72 -21.56
N THR A 140 -7.13 -17.80 -22.17
CA THR A 140 -7.91 -18.87 -21.51
C THR A 140 -7.15 -19.59 -20.40
N TYR A 141 -5.81 -19.59 -20.45
CA TYR A 141 -4.96 -20.40 -19.57
C TYR A 141 -4.06 -19.55 -18.66
N ARG A 142 -3.68 -18.35 -19.09
CA ARG A 142 -2.67 -17.53 -18.43
C ARG A 142 -3.27 -16.25 -17.85
N ARG A 143 -2.91 -15.96 -16.61
CA ARG A 143 -3.11 -14.66 -15.97
C ARG A 143 -1.86 -13.80 -16.14
N LEU A 144 -1.99 -12.49 -15.91
CA LEU A 144 -0.83 -11.59 -15.91
C LEU A 144 0.26 -12.03 -14.92
N LEU A 145 -0.12 -12.57 -13.76
CA LEU A 145 0.82 -13.10 -12.77
C LEU A 145 1.71 -14.22 -13.32
N ASP A 146 1.23 -15.01 -14.29
CA ASP A 146 1.97 -16.14 -14.85
C ASP A 146 3.06 -15.70 -15.83
N ILE A 147 2.85 -14.55 -16.49
CA ILE A 147 3.70 -14.12 -17.61
C ILE A 147 4.45 -12.81 -17.36
N ALA A 148 4.08 -12.08 -16.30
CA ALA A 148 4.61 -10.75 -16.05
C ALA A 148 4.91 -10.47 -14.57
N VAL A 149 5.89 -9.60 -14.37
CA VAL A 149 6.05 -8.82 -13.15
C VAL A 149 5.24 -7.55 -13.31
N VAL A 150 4.34 -7.25 -12.36
CA VAL A 150 3.48 -6.06 -12.40
C VAL A 150 3.92 -5.07 -11.34
N THR A 151 4.15 -3.82 -11.75
CA THR A 151 4.53 -2.72 -10.86
C THR A 151 3.76 -1.46 -11.21
N PHE A 152 3.59 -0.57 -10.23
CA PHE A 152 3.05 0.75 -10.44
C PHE A 152 4.19 1.75 -10.65
N ASP A 153 4.04 2.61 -11.66
CA ASP A 153 4.97 3.70 -11.94
C ASP A 153 4.35 5.00 -11.42
N PRO A 154 5.00 5.69 -10.47
CA PRO A 154 4.51 6.97 -9.98
C PRO A 154 4.58 8.03 -11.08
N PRO A 155 3.95 9.21 -10.88
CA PRO A 155 4.07 10.32 -11.80
C PRO A 155 5.53 10.64 -12.15
N ALA A 156 5.78 11.06 -13.41
CA ALA A 156 7.12 11.33 -13.90
C ALA A 156 7.90 12.36 -13.07
N THR A 157 7.19 13.28 -12.40
CA THR A 157 7.75 14.29 -11.50
C THR A 157 8.50 13.69 -10.31
N VAL A 158 8.07 12.53 -9.79
CA VAL A 158 8.77 11.81 -8.71
C VAL A 158 10.16 11.37 -9.16
N HIS A 159 10.30 10.98 -10.43
CA HIS A 159 11.59 10.56 -10.97
C HIS A 159 12.51 11.75 -11.29
N ALA A 160 11.94 12.90 -11.68
CA ALA A 160 12.71 14.07 -12.13
C ALA A 160 13.16 15.00 -10.99
N HIS A 161 12.37 15.14 -9.92
CA HIS A 161 12.53 16.21 -8.93
C HIS A 161 12.36 15.78 -7.48
N ARG A 162 12.51 14.49 -7.16
CA ARG A 162 12.44 14.07 -5.75
C ARG A 162 13.55 14.67 -4.89
N SER A 163 13.20 14.95 -3.64
CA SER A 163 14.11 15.53 -2.65
C SER A 163 15.31 14.65 -2.34
N VAL A 164 15.12 13.33 -2.28
CA VAL A 164 16.16 12.36 -1.91
C VAL A 164 16.26 11.26 -2.96
N LEU A 165 17.45 11.05 -3.51
CA LEU A 165 17.72 9.86 -4.33
C LEU A 165 17.87 8.62 -3.42
N PRO A 166 17.21 7.50 -3.74
CA PRO A 166 17.28 6.28 -2.97
C PRO A 166 18.68 5.69 -3.09
N PRO A 167 19.25 5.18 -2.00
CA PRO A 167 20.50 4.43 -2.07
C PRO A 167 20.29 3.11 -2.83
N HIS A 168 21.37 2.54 -3.38
CA HIS A 168 21.31 1.21 -3.96
C HIS A 168 21.16 0.17 -2.86
N TRP A 169 20.40 -0.91 -3.10
CA TRP A 169 20.16 -1.95 -2.10
C TRP A 169 21.46 -2.56 -1.57
N ASP A 170 22.42 -2.81 -2.46
CA ASP A 170 23.72 -3.39 -2.11
C ASP A 170 24.50 -2.53 -1.09
N ASP A 171 24.25 -1.21 -1.06
CA ASP A 171 24.91 -0.30 -0.12
C ASP A 171 24.26 -0.29 1.26
N VAL A 172 23.01 -0.72 1.38
CA VAL A 172 22.22 -0.54 2.62
C VAL A 172 21.62 -1.82 3.18
N HIS A 173 21.66 -2.94 2.46
CA HIS A 173 21.04 -4.21 2.89
C HIS A 173 21.58 -4.74 4.22
N HIS A 174 22.83 -4.38 4.58
CA HIS A 174 23.47 -4.76 5.83
C HIS A 174 22.98 -3.97 7.06
N LEU A 175 22.26 -2.86 6.85
CA LEU A 175 21.68 -2.06 7.94
C LEU A 175 20.49 -2.78 8.58
N PRO A 176 20.18 -2.52 9.87
CA PRO A 176 19.04 -3.16 10.51
C PRO A 176 17.71 -2.72 9.88
N PRO A 177 16.71 -3.61 9.78
CA PRO A 177 15.36 -3.23 9.39
C PRO A 177 14.67 -2.39 10.48
N LEU A 178 13.53 -1.78 10.14
CA LEU A 178 12.60 -1.15 11.09
C LEU A 178 11.21 -1.77 10.95
N HIS A 179 10.74 -2.45 11.99
CA HIS A 179 9.40 -3.04 12.04
C HIS A 179 8.50 -2.28 13.01
N ILE A 180 7.42 -1.69 12.52
CA ILE A 180 6.41 -0.97 13.29
C ILE A 180 5.11 -1.78 13.22
N VAL A 181 4.83 -2.57 14.26
CA VAL A 181 3.74 -3.56 14.26
C VAL A 181 2.66 -3.18 15.26
N ASP A 182 1.49 -2.83 14.73
CA ASP A 182 0.24 -2.50 15.44
C ASP A 182 0.47 -1.62 16.68
N PRO A 183 1.08 -0.43 16.51
CA PRO A 183 1.42 0.45 17.63
C PRO A 183 0.17 0.80 18.43
N LEU A 184 0.32 1.02 19.74
CA LEU A 184 -0.80 1.56 20.52
C LEU A 184 -1.17 2.94 19.97
N LEU A 185 -2.48 3.19 19.95
CA LEU A 185 -3.04 4.47 19.58
C LEU A 185 -3.65 5.16 20.82
N PRO A 186 -3.75 6.49 20.82
CA PRO A 186 -4.44 7.23 21.89
C PRO A 186 -5.93 6.84 21.96
N ALA A 187 -6.54 7.03 23.13
CA ALA A 187 -7.94 6.62 23.38
C ALA A 187 -8.93 7.21 22.36
N SER A 188 -8.75 8.47 21.97
CA SER A 188 -9.57 9.13 20.94
C SER A 188 -9.53 8.42 19.59
N ALA A 189 -8.44 7.78 19.20
CA ALA A 189 -8.40 6.98 17.96
C ALA A 189 -9.26 5.71 18.08
N ILE A 190 -9.24 5.06 19.26
CA ILE A 190 -10.01 3.84 19.53
C ILE A 190 -11.51 4.12 19.44
N ASP A 191 -11.95 5.27 19.94
CA ASP A 191 -13.34 5.74 19.85
C ASP A 191 -13.80 5.93 18.40
N HIS A 192 -12.87 6.21 17.48
CA HIS A 192 -13.12 6.34 16.04
C HIS A 192 -12.87 5.04 15.27
N GLY A 193 -12.81 3.90 15.98
CA GLY A 193 -12.74 2.59 15.37
C GLY A 193 -11.34 2.13 14.96
N PHE A 194 -10.29 2.88 15.30
CA PHE A 194 -8.89 2.45 15.17
C PHE A 194 -8.49 1.58 16.37
N ARG A 195 -9.00 0.34 16.38
CA ARG A 195 -8.66 -0.67 17.40
C ARG A 195 -7.45 -1.49 16.96
N GLN A 196 -6.77 -2.15 17.90
CA GLN A 196 -5.67 -3.07 17.57
C GLN A 196 -6.09 -4.05 16.47
N THR A 197 -5.29 -4.13 15.42
CA THR A 197 -5.53 -4.99 14.25
C THR A 197 -5.11 -6.43 14.49
N LEU A 198 -4.15 -6.62 15.42
CA LEU A 198 -3.63 -7.92 15.82
C LEU A 198 -4.00 -8.23 17.26
N ALA A 199 -4.40 -9.47 17.53
CA ALA A 199 -4.68 -9.95 18.88
C ALA A 199 -4.28 -11.41 19.05
N GLY A 200 -3.91 -11.78 20.28
CA GLY A 200 -3.64 -13.17 20.67
C GLY A 200 -2.63 -13.86 19.75
N LEU A 201 -3.08 -14.95 19.12
CA LEU A 201 -2.26 -15.83 18.29
C LEU A 201 -1.60 -15.10 17.11
N SER A 202 -2.34 -14.30 16.33
CA SER A 202 -1.82 -13.59 15.15
C SER A 202 -0.68 -12.65 15.50
N LYS A 203 -0.82 -11.95 16.64
CA LYS A 203 0.21 -11.02 17.09
C LYS A 203 1.51 -11.76 17.41
N ASN A 204 1.42 -12.85 18.16
CA ASN A 204 2.60 -13.63 18.53
C ASN A 204 3.25 -14.25 17.28
N ALA A 205 2.47 -14.85 16.39
CA ALA A 205 2.98 -15.45 15.16
C ALA A 205 3.71 -14.45 14.26
N LEU A 206 3.22 -13.21 14.15
CA LEU A 206 3.92 -12.17 13.38
C LEU A 206 5.24 -11.75 14.04
N LEU A 207 5.24 -11.54 15.36
CA LEU A 207 6.44 -11.14 16.09
C LEU A 207 7.50 -12.24 16.10
N ASP A 208 7.09 -13.49 16.30
CA ASP A 208 7.96 -14.66 16.27
C ASP A 208 8.56 -14.81 14.87
N GLY A 209 7.73 -14.72 13.81
CA GLY A 209 8.20 -14.83 12.43
C GLY A 209 9.16 -13.71 11.99
N ILE A 210 8.98 -12.48 12.50
CA ILE A 210 9.93 -11.38 12.28
C ILE A 210 11.25 -11.66 13.01
N SER A 211 11.17 -12.14 14.26
CA SER A 211 12.35 -12.45 15.07
C SER A 211 13.18 -13.57 14.44
N ASP A 212 12.52 -14.61 13.93
CA ASP A 212 13.16 -15.72 13.22
C ASP A 212 13.89 -15.25 11.96
N GLU A 213 13.29 -14.32 11.20
CA GLU A 213 13.91 -13.75 9.98
C GLU A 213 15.15 -12.91 10.31
N ILE A 214 15.09 -12.10 11.38
CA ILE A 214 16.24 -11.31 11.85
C ILE A 214 17.37 -12.24 12.29
N ALA A 215 17.04 -13.30 13.04
CA ALA A 215 18.02 -14.28 13.49
C ALA A 215 18.68 -15.05 12.33
N ALA A 216 17.88 -15.44 11.32
CA ALA A 216 18.37 -16.17 10.15
C ALA A 216 19.33 -15.36 9.28
N THR A 217 19.21 -14.04 9.29
CA THR A 217 20.01 -13.12 8.45
C THR A 217 21.28 -12.61 9.14
N GLY A 218 21.58 -13.11 10.34
CA GLY A 218 22.76 -12.69 11.11
C GLY A 218 22.71 -11.22 11.53
N GLY A 219 21.54 -10.59 11.43
CA GLY A 219 21.32 -9.24 11.93
C GLY A 219 21.49 -9.22 13.43
N ILE A 220 22.02 -8.11 13.96
CA ILE A 220 21.82 -7.83 15.38
C ILE A 220 20.31 -7.74 15.55
N ASP A 221 19.76 -8.46 16.54
CA ASP A 221 18.38 -8.28 16.97
C ASP A 221 18.21 -6.84 17.44
N VAL A 222 17.90 -5.95 16.49
CA VAL A 222 17.35 -4.64 16.78
C VAL A 222 15.83 -4.79 16.79
N SER A 223 15.32 -5.81 17.48
CA SER A 223 14.30 -5.53 18.49
C SER A 223 14.89 -4.56 19.54
N ALA A 224 15.26 -3.35 19.10
CA ALA A 224 14.93 -2.18 19.89
C ALA A 224 13.41 -2.16 19.88
N GLY A 225 12.81 -3.03 20.71
CA GLY A 225 11.42 -3.43 20.65
C GLY A 225 10.64 -2.14 20.58
N VAL A 226 10.09 -1.88 19.40
CA VAL A 226 9.45 -0.60 19.12
C VAL A 226 8.50 -0.37 20.29
N PRO A 227 8.74 0.68 21.11
CA PRO A 227 7.98 0.85 22.33
C PRO A 227 6.51 0.79 21.97
N ARG A 228 5.72 0.06 22.75
CA ARG A 228 4.30 -0.14 22.44
C ARG A 228 3.58 1.19 22.18
N LYS A 229 4.07 2.27 22.80
CA LYS A 229 3.80 3.67 22.44
C LYS A 229 4.93 4.21 21.55
N PHE A 230 4.74 4.15 20.23
CA PHE A 230 5.69 4.65 19.24
C PHE A 230 5.08 5.86 18.55
N ASP A 231 5.70 7.03 18.68
CA ASP A 231 5.23 8.29 18.10
C ASP A 231 6.17 8.79 16.99
N ARG A 232 5.80 9.89 16.32
CA ARG A 232 6.57 10.46 15.20
C ARG A 232 8.00 10.89 15.57
N VAL A 233 8.28 11.18 16.84
CA VAL A 233 9.63 11.53 17.30
C VAL A 233 10.46 10.27 17.41
N ALA A 234 9.93 9.21 18.03
CA ALA A 234 10.58 7.90 18.05
C ALA A 234 10.82 7.35 16.63
N LEU A 235 9.91 7.59 15.68
CA LEU A 235 10.14 7.27 14.27
C LEU A 235 11.33 8.04 13.68
N SER A 236 11.43 9.35 13.94
CA SER A 236 12.57 10.17 13.48
C SER A 236 13.89 9.64 14.02
N GLU A 237 13.96 9.34 15.32
CA GLU A 237 15.14 8.78 15.97
C GLU A 237 15.52 7.43 15.37
N ALA A 238 14.55 6.53 15.19
CA ALA A 238 14.77 5.20 14.62
C ALA A 238 15.27 5.25 13.17
N LEU A 239 14.77 6.17 12.35
CA LEU A 239 15.18 6.31 10.95
C LEU A 239 16.56 6.96 10.81
N LYS A 240 16.90 7.92 11.68
CA LYS A 240 18.21 8.62 11.66
C LYS A 240 19.40 7.72 11.98
N THR A 241 19.19 6.54 12.56
CA THR A 241 20.26 5.55 12.75
C THR A 241 20.64 4.80 11.47
N GLY A 242 19.94 5.04 10.36
CA GLY A 242 20.07 4.27 9.12
C GLY A 242 19.31 2.95 9.20
N ARG A 243 18.56 2.62 8.13
CA ARG A 243 17.76 1.40 8.01
C ARG A 243 17.87 0.82 6.61
N SER A 244 17.86 -0.51 6.50
CA SER A 244 17.81 -1.18 5.19
C SER A 244 16.41 -1.10 4.59
N ARG A 245 15.39 -1.41 5.39
CA ARG A 245 13.98 -1.44 5.01
C ARG A 245 13.07 -1.04 6.18
N MET A 246 11.82 -0.68 5.87
CA MET A 246 10.77 -0.42 6.86
C MET A 246 9.52 -1.26 6.57
N LEU A 247 9.02 -2.01 7.56
CA LEU A 247 7.70 -2.64 7.54
C LEU A 247 6.80 -1.92 8.54
N TYR A 248 5.68 -1.38 8.07
CA TYR A 248 4.58 -0.89 8.90
C TYR A 248 3.38 -1.83 8.76
N PHE A 249 2.92 -2.39 9.87
CA PHE A 249 1.67 -3.14 9.95
C PHE A 249 0.72 -2.40 10.90
N GLY A 250 -0.39 -1.86 10.40
CA GLY A 250 -1.27 -1.05 11.25
C GLY A 250 -2.37 -0.32 10.49
N HIS A 251 -2.80 0.83 11.02
CA HIS A 251 -3.86 1.63 10.41
C HIS A 251 -3.27 2.68 9.48
N VAL A 252 -3.82 2.71 8.27
CA VAL A 252 -3.71 3.85 7.37
C VAL A 252 -5.12 4.41 7.17
N SER A 253 -5.21 5.74 7.09
CA SER A 253 -6.45 6.41 6.71
C SER A 253 -6.16 7.51 5.72
N ALA A 254 -7.13 7.81 4.86
CA ALA A 254 -7.07 8.92 3.94
C ALA A 254 -8.49 9.39 3.62
N ARG A 255 -8.64 10.67 3.33
CA ARG A 255 -9.89 11.20 2.79
C ARG A 255 -9.87 11.03 1.27
N PRO A 256 -10.94 10.52 0.63
CA PRO A 256 -10.93 10.12 -0.78
C PRO A 256 -10.38 11.17 -1.76
N ASP A 257 -10.66 12.45 -1.50
CA ASP A 257 -10.28 13.56 -2.38
C ASP A 257 -9.15 14.44 -1.83
N GLU A 258 -8.55 14.06 -0.69
CA GLU A 258 -7.42 14.79 -0.09
C GLU A 258 -6.25 13.82 0.11
N PRO A 259 -5.50 13.45 -0.94
CA PRO A 259 -4.44 12.44 -0.85
C PRO A 259 -3.36 12.83 0.16
N GLY A 260 -3.08 14.14 0.32
CA GLY A 260 -2.18 14.65 1.37
C GLY A 260 -2.60 14.32 2.80
N SER A 261 -3.87 13.96 3.03
CA SER A 261 -4.38 13.50 4.33
C SER A 261 -4.04 12.04 4.64
N ALA A 262 -3.51 11.28 3.67
CA ALA A 262 -3.11 9.89 3.85
C ALA A 262 -2.12 9.76 5.01
N SER A 263 -2.48 9.00 6.04
CA SER A 263 -1.77 9.00 7.31
C SER A 263 -1.48 7.60 7.83
N ILE A 264 -0.27 7.40 8.35
CA ILE A 264 -0.01 6.29 9.26
C ILE A 264 -0.43 6.69 10.68
N HIS A 265 -0.94 5.73 11.43
CA HIS A 265 -1.37 5.96 12.80
C HIS A 265 -0.33 5.42 13.78
N LEU A 266 0.18 6.31 14.61
CA LEU A 266 1.16 6.11 15.66
C LEU A 266 0.58 6.58 17.02
N PHE A 267 1.35 6.58 18.12
CA PHE A 267 0.88 7.04 19.44
C PHE A 267 0.81 8.58 19.57
N ASP A 268 0.78 9.30 18.45
CA ASP A 268 0.86 10.76 18.40
C ASP A 268 -0.38 11.47 18.96
N THR A 269 -0.16 12.51 19.74
CA THR A 269 -1.24 13.29 20.37
C THR A 269 -1.08 14.79 20.13
N ALA A 270 -2.19 15.49 19.89
CA ALA A 270 -2.30 16.94 20.03
C ALA A 270 -2.03 17.36 21.48
N GLY A 271 -1.48 18.56 21.71
CA GLY A 271 -1.19 19.11 23.05
C GLY A 271 0.30 19.40 23.31
N GLY A 272 0.73 19.52 24.58
CA GLY A 272 2.06 20.02 24.96
C GLY A 272 3.25 19.24 24.38
N ARG A 273 3.02 18.01 23.92
CA ARG A 273 3.97 17.20 23.11
C ARG A 273 4.14 17.68 21.67
N THR A 274 3.40 18.70 21.24
CA THR A 274 3.48 19.37 19.92
C THR A 274 3.93 20.83 20.07
N SER A 275 3.43 21.62 21.02
CA SER A 275 4.13 22.75 21.68
C SER A 275 3.22 23.42 22.72
N ASP A 276 3.72 24.42 23.45
CA ASP A 276 2.93 25.20 24.43
C ASP A 276 1.99 26.22 23.75
N ASN A 277 2.25 26.63 22.49
CA ASN A 277 1.55 27.74 21.82
C ASN A 277 1.06 27.46 20.38
N ALA A 278 1.37 26.30 19.78
CA ALA A 278 0.95 25.92 18.43
C ALA A 278 0.91 24.40 18.21
N MET A 279 -0.23 23.89 17.75
CA MET A 279 -0.32 22.51 17.26
C MET A 279 0.61 22.36 16.04
N TRP A 280 1.50 21.37 16.05
CA TRP A 280 2.34 21.03 14.90
C TRP A 280 1.97 19.65 14.36
N GLY A 281 1.85 19.56 13.04
CA GLY A 281 1.36 18.43 12.28
C GLY A 281 0.31 18.90 11.27
N MET A 282 0.32 18.31 10.08
CA MET A 282 -0.53 18.71 8.95
C MET A 282 -1.86 17.94 8.89
N ALA A 283 -1.97 16.84 9.64
CA ALA A 283 -3.19 16.04 9.70
C ALA A 283 -4.29 16.71 10.54
N ALA A 284 -5.54 16.42 10.19
CA ALA A 284 -6.66 16.73 11.07
C ALA A 284 -6.61 15.84 12.33
N VAL A 285 -6.77 16.45 13.51
CA VAL A 285 -6.89 15.73 14.79
C VAL A 285 -8.14 14.86 14.77
N VAL A 286 -7.99 13.59 15.15
CA VAL A 286 -9.12 12.64 15.26
C VAL A 286 -9.93 12.99 16.51
N ARG A 287 -11.15 13.46 16.29
CA ARG A 287 -12.08 13.93 17.32
C ARG A 287 -13.52 13.76 16.83
N PRO A 288 -14.50 13.57 17.73
CA PRO A 288 -15.88 13.36 17.31
C PRO A 288 -16.54 14.66 16.86
N PRO A 289 -17.56 14.58 15.99
CA PRO A 289 -18.48 15.68 15.79
C PRO A 289 -19.37 15.87 17.03
N MET A 290 -19.81 17.10 17.25
CA MET A 290 -20.89 17.45 18.16
C MET A 290 -22.24 17.11 17.53
N ASP A 291 -23.30 17.02 18.34
CA ASP A 291 -24.67 16.82 17.86
C ASP A 291 -25.12 17.92 16.88
N SER A 292 -24.53 19.11 16.98
CA SER A 292 -24.74 20.24 16.06
C SER A 292 -24.06 20.08 14.69
N GLY A 293 -23.25 19.03 14.49
CA GLY A 293 -22.42 18.82 13.30
C GLY A 293 -21.07 19.54 13.32
N GLU A 294 -20.83 20.43 14.28
CA GLU A 294 -19.50 21.07 14.48
C GLU A 294 -18.52 20.10 15.16
N MET A 295 -17.20 20.26 14.97
CA MET A 295 -16.22 19.39 15.63
C MET A 295 -15.95 19.82 17.08
N VAL A 296 -15.90 18.87 18.02
CA VAL A 296 -15.52 19.15 19.42
C VAL A 296 -14.15 19.87 19.46
N PRO A 297 -13.94 20.89 20.32
CA PRO A 297 -12.65 21.55 20.46
C PRO A 297 -11.49 20.57 20.69
N ILE A 298 -10.32 20.86 20.12
CA ILE A 298 -9.13 20.02 20.28
C ILE A 298 -8.69 20.05 21.75
N ARG A 299 -8.44 18.87 22.31
CA ARG A 299 -7.91 18.70 23.68
C ARG A 299 -6.56 18.00 23.62
N GLU A 300 -5.74 18.24 24.64
CA GLU A 300 -4.51 17.49 24.84
C GLU A 300 -4.81 15.98 24.95
N GLY A 301 -3.98 15.17 24.29
CA GLY A 301 -4.14 13.72 24.25
C GLY A 301 -5.03 13.20 23.11
N TYR A 302 -5.63 14.09 22.30
CA TYR A 302 -6.35 13.67 21.10
C TYR A 302 -5.39 13.19 20.02
N HIS A 303 -5.75 12.12 19.30
CA HIS A 303 -4.88 11.47 18.33
C HIS A 303 -4.59 12.40 17.14
N LEU A 304 -3.31 12.59 16.85
CA LEU A 304 -2.84 13.38 15.73
C LEU A 304 -2.11 12.47 14.74
N PRO A 305 -2.75 12.07 13.62
CA PRO A 305 -2.11 11.22 12.63
C PRO A 305 -0.83 11.83 12.04
N LEU A 306 0.05 10.98 11.49
CA LEU A 306 1.24 11.42 10.74
C LEU A 306 0.94 11.26 9.24
N CYS A 307 0.69 12.37 8.55
CA CYS A 307 0.20 12.35 7.16
C CYS A 307 1.30 12.51 6.11
N ALA A 308 0.96 12.29 4.84
CA ALA A 308 1.83 12.49 3.69
C ALA A 308 2.42 13.92 3.66
N LEU A 309 1.63 14.94 3.99
CA LEU A 309 2.12 16.31 4.07
C LEU A 309 3.14 16.52 5.19
N ASP A 310 3.08 15.76 6.29
CA ASP A 310 4.13 15.80 7.31
C ASP A 310 5.44 15.27 6.71
N PHE A 311 5.42 14.13 6.02
CA PHE A 311 6.61 13.55 5.36
C PHE A 311 7.22 14.47 4.29
N LEU A 312 6.41 15.26 3.60
CA LEU A 312 6.90 16.22 2.60
C LEU A 312 7.42 17.50 3.26
N LEU A 313 6.61 18.13 4.12
CA LEU A 313 6.85 19.49 4.61
C LEU A 313 7.56 19.55 5.96
N GLY A 314 7.57 18.48 6.74
CA GLY A 314 8.19 18.43 8.06
C GLY A 314 7.75 19.58 8.97
N THR A 315 8.69 20.48 9.28
CA THR A 315 8.46 21.65 10.16
C THR A 315 8.47 22.97 9.40
N GLN A 316 8.38 22.96 8.07
CA GLN A 316 8.46 24.18 7.25
C GLN A 316 7.37 25.21 7.56
N GLN A 317 6.20 24.76 8.00
CA GLN A 317 5.08 25.62 8.41
C GLN A 317 5.06 25.93 9.92
N CYS A 318 6.02 25.42 10.69
CA CYS A 318 6.10 25.63 12.13
C CYS A 318 7.14 26.70 12.47
N SER A 319 6.75 27.72 13.24
CA SER A 319 7.66 28.76 13.77
C SER A 319 8.16 28.48 15.19
N ASP A 320 7.72 27.41 15.85
CA ASP A 320 8.11 27.11 17.22
C ASP A 320 9.45 26.34 17.27
N GLU A 321 10.49 27.00 17.77
CA GLU A 321 11.82 26.41 17.95
C GLU A 321 11.84 25.17 18.86
N LYS A 322 10.90 25.06 19.83
CA LYS A 322 10.81 23.87 20.69
C LYS A 322 10.50 22.63 19.86
N VAL A 323 9.71 22.76 18.79
CA VAL A 323 9.42 21.66 17.85
C VAL A 323 10.68 21.23 17.11
N TRP A 324 11.43 22.19 16.56
CA TRP A 324 12.65 21.89 15.82
C TRP A 324 13.68 21.17 16.70
N ARG A 325 13.82 21.61 17.96
CA ARG A 325 14.73 21.00 18.94
C ARG A 325 14.36 19.57 19.28
N ARG A 326 13.08 19.17 19.22
CA ARG A 326 12.69 17.75 19.39
C ARG A 326 13.29 16.84 18.32
N TYR A 327 13.55 17.37 17.14
CA TYR A 327 14.21 16.64 16.06
C TYR A 327 15.72 16.84 16.02
N GLY A 328 16.30 17.43 17.08
CA GLY A 328 17.72 17.74 17.16
C GLY A 328 18.16 18.92 16.30
N SER A 329 17.23 19.79 15.90
CA SER A 329 17.49 20.91 14.98
C SER A 329 17.30 22.28 15.63
N LYS A 330 18.01 23.27 15.07
CA LYS A 330 17.86 24.70 15.39
C LYS A 330 17.12 25.48 14.30
N ARG A 331 16.67 24.80 13.24
CA ARG A 331 15.95 25.40 12.10
C ARG A 331 14.77 24.53 11.70
N ARG A 332 13.92 25.07 10.83
CA ARG A 332 12.96 24.28 10.09
C ARG A 332 13.67 23.23 9.24
N ASN A 333 13.09 22.04 9.22
CA ASN A 333 13.53 20.91 8.42
C ASN A 333 12.39 20.43 7.53
N TYR A 334 12.75 20.02 6.31
CA TYR A 334 11.85 19.26 5.45
C TYR A 334 11.59 17.88 6.04
N GLY A 335 10.50 17.24 5.62
CA GLY A 335 10.11 15.96 6.23
C GLY A 335 11.13 14.86 5.95
N HIS A 336 11.76 14.82 4.77
CA HIS A 336 12.85 13.87 4.46
C HIS A 336 14.10 14.04 5.36
N GLU A 337 14.34 15.22 5.94
CA GLU A 337 15.43 15.44 6.90
C GLU A 337 15.05 14.96 8.32
N ILE A 338 13.75 14.95 8.62
CA ILE A 338 13.21 14.49 9.90
C ILE A 338 13.05 12.98 9.88
N TRP A 339 12.50 12.42 8.81
CA TRP A 339 12.23 11.01 8.58
C TRP A 339 12.93 10.56 7.30
N PRO A 340 14.24 10.25 7.34
CA PRO A 340 14.97 9.73 6.18
C PRO A 340 14.49 8.30 5.89
N ILE A 341 13.63 8.16 4.89
CA ILE A 341 12.96 6.89 4.57
C ILE A 341 13.96 5.92 3.90
N PRO A 342 14.00 4.64 4.31
CA PRO A 342 14.88 3.65 3.66
C PRO A 342 14.43 3.35 2.22
N CYS A 343 15.33 2.79 1.41
CA CYS A 343 15.05 2.49 0.00
C CYS A 343 13.84 1.53 -0.21
N ARG A 344 13.49 0.72 0.79
CA ARG A 344 12.38 -0.24 0.72
C ARG A 344 11.41 -0.04 1.88
N VAL A 345 10.14 0.16 1.54
CA VAL A 345 9.06 0.33 2.51
C VAL A 345 7.91 -0.61 2.18
N ALA A 346 7.37 -1.28 3.19
CA ALA A 346 6.13 -2.04 3.11
C ALA A 346 5.12 -1.47 4.11
N LEU A 347 3.95 -1.05 3.61
CA LEU A 347 2.80 -0.59 4.40
C LEU A 347 1.67 -1.62 4.27
N ILE A 348 1.60 -2.54 5.22
CA ILE A 348 0.55 -3.55 5.31
C ILE A 348 -0.56 -3.00 6.21
N ALA A 349 -1.56 -2.37 5.60
CA ALA A 349 -2.55 -1.59 6.35
C ALA A 349 -3.95 -1.61 5.72
N CYS A 350 -4.88 -0.89 6.34
CA CYS A 350 -6.14 -0.51 5.71
C CYS A 350 -5.85 0.52 4.60
N GLU A 351 -5.85 0.09 3.34
CA GLU A 351 -5.79 0.98 2.17
C GLU A 351 -4.57 1.92 2.10
N GLY A 352 -3.35 1.37 1.94
CA GLY A 352 -2.11 2.15 1.87
C GLY A 352 -1.86 2.90 0.55
N GLY A 353 -2.49 2.47 -0.56
CA GLY A 353 -2.24 2.97 -1.92
C GLY A 353 -3.19 4.08 -2.41
N VAL A 354 -3.68 4.94 -1.51
CA VAL A 354 -4.68 5.98 -1.81
C VAL A 354 -4.22 7.02 -2.83
N ASP A 355 -2.90 7.18 -3.03
CA ASP A 355 -2.30 8.12 -3.98
C ASP A 355 -2.92 8.03 -5.38
N PHE A 356 -3.21 6.81 -5.84
CA PHE A 356 -3.73 6.57 -7.17
C PHE A 356 -5.26 6.69 -7.25
N ARG A 357 -5.95 6.86 -6.13
CA ARG A 357 -7.41 7.04 -6.05
C ARG A 357 -7.86 8.49 -6.10
N SER A 358 -6.92 9.44 -6.04
CA SER A 358 -7.17 10.86 -6.20
C SER A 358 -6.59 11.37 -7.51
N ALA A 359 -7.14 12.47 -8.02
CA ALA A 359 -6.56 13.20 -9.15
C ALA A 359 -5.20 13.84 -8.77
N GLU A 360 -5.04 14.21 -7.50
CA GLU A 360 -3.78 14.67 -6.96
C GLU A 360 -2.95 13.46 -6.48
N THR A 361 -1.64 13.49 -6.71
CA THR A 361 -0.72 12.38 -6.40
C THR A 361 0.28 12.80 -5.33
N PHE A 362 -0.23 13.33 -4.21
CA PHE A 362 0.57 13.75 -3.04
C PHE A 362 0.26 12.90 -1.80
N GLY A 363 -0.03 11.61 -2.01
CA GLY A 363 -0.35 10.70 -0.93
C GLY A 363 0.90 10.13 -0.26
N LEU A 364 0.67 9.11 0.58
CA LEU A 364 1.69 8.55 1.44
C LEU A 364 2.77 7.83 0.61
N VAL A 365 2.41 7.15 -0.47
CA VAL A 365 3.39 6.47 -1.34
C VAL A 365 4.34 7.49 -1.95
N VAL A 366 3.81 8.57 -2.52
CA VAL A 366 4.63 9.60 -3.17
C VAL A 366 5.51 10.31 -2.15
N ALA A 367 5.01 10.59 -0.95
CA ALA A 367 5.80 11.21 0.12
C ALA A 367 6.98 10.33 0.59
N LEU A 368 6.78 9.00 0.65
CA LEU A 368 7.85 8.06 0.99
C LEU A 368 8.90 7.95 -0.13
N LEU A 369 8.48 7.96 -1.40
CA LEU A 369 9.38 7.98 -2.56
C LEU A 369 10.20 9.29 -2.61
N ASP A 370 9.58 10.42 -2.32
CA ASP A 370 10.27 11.72 -2.23
C ASP A 370 11.33 11.73 -1.11
N SER A 371 11.06 11.00 -0.03
CA SER A 371 11.90 10.92 1.16
C SER A 371 12.99 9.85 1.10
N GLY A 372 13.13 9.11 -0.01
CA GLY A 372 14.26 8.19 -0.25
C GLY A 372 13.89 6.74 -0.56
N ALA A 373 12.61 6.37 -0.64
CA ALA A 373 12.22 5.03 -1.08
C ALA A 373 12.39 4.86 -2.61
N SER A 374 12.91 3.71 -3.04
CA SER A 374 12.82 3.22 -4.42
C SER A 374 11.71 2.18 -4.61
N LEU A 375 11.29 1.50 -3.54
CA LEU A 375 10.17 0.56 -3.56
C LEU A 375 9.24 0.83 -2.38
N VAL A 376 7.96 1.00 -2.69
CA VAL A 376 6.89 1.03 -1.70
C VAL A 376 5.88 -0.07 -2.03
N THR A 377 5.74 -1.06 -1.15
CA THR A 377 4.67 -2.07 -1.21
C THR A 377 3.52 -1.63 -0.32
N THR A 378 2.31 -1.55 -0.86
CA THR A 378 1.09 -1.23 -0.11
C THR A 378 -0.01 -2.25 -0.35
N THR A 379 -0.98 -2.32 0.56
CA THR A 379 -2.28 -2.94 0.28
C THR A 379 -3.21 -1.94 -0.41
N ARG A 380 -3.86 -2.34 -1.52
CA ARG A 380 -4.77 -1.48 -2.30
C ARG A 380 -6.21 -1.47 -1.78
N TRP A 381 -6.52 -2.34 -0.81
CA TRP A 381 -7.76 -2.34 -0.04
C TRP A 381 -7.51 -2.80 1.39
N THR A 382 -8.50 -2.61 2.26
CA THR A 382 -8.47 -3.11 3.64
C THR A 382 -8.47 -4.63 3.68
N LEU A 383 -7.49 -5.21 4.37
CA LEU A 383 -7.39 -6.65 4.55
C LEU A 383 -8.38 -7.17 5.61
N PRO A 384 -8.97 -8.35 5.42
CA PRO A 384 -9.61 -9.07 6.52
C PRO A 384 -8.60 -9.41 7.61
N THR A 385 -9.00 -9.30 8.88
CA THR A 385 -8.16 -9.78 9.99
C THR A 385 -8.22 -11.31 10.05
N ASP A 386 -7.19 -11.98 10.58
CA ASP A 386 -7.25 -13.44 10.78
C ASP A 386 -8.43 -13.85 11.68
N ASN A 387 -8.79 -13.00 12.66
CA ASN A 387 -9.98 -13.22 13.48
C ASN A 387 -11.27 -13.21 12.64
N ALA A 388 -11.36 -12.39 11.58
CA ALA A 388 -12.48 -12.44 10.64
C ALA A 388 -12.47 -13.76 9.84
N PHE A 389 -11.30 -14.22 9.38
CA PHE A 389 -11.17 -15.53 8.74
C PHE A 389 -11.62 -16.67 9.65
N HIS A 390 -11.29 -16.63 10.95
CA HIS A 390 -11.69 -17.68 11.90
C HIS A 390 -13.18 -17.63 12.26
N ARG A 391 -13.69 -16.44 12.62
CA ARG A 391 -15.06 -16.29 13.13
C ARG A 391 -16.12 -16.29 12.03
N ILE A 392 -15.82 -15.67 10.91
CA ILE A 392 -16.77 -15.48 9.81
C ILE A 392 -16.47 -16.47 8.70
N GLY A 393 -15.21 -16.57 8.25
CA GLY A 393 -14.79 -17.45 7.17
C GLY A 393 -14.67 -18.94 7.55
N GLY A 394 -14.71 -19.29 8.84
CA GLY A 394 -14.57 -20.68 9.30
C GLY A 394 -13.19 -21.31 9.08
N VAL A 395 -12.17 -20.50 8.78
CA VAL A 395 -10.79 -20.94 8.61
C VAL A 395 -10.22 -21.44 9.94
N ARG A 396 -9.41 -22.50 9.92
CA ARG A 396 -8.77 -23.07 11.12
C ARG A 396 -7.94 -22.00 11.84
N ARG A 397 -7.99 -21.99 13.18
CA ARG A 397 -7.28 -20.99 14.01
C ARG A 397 -5.76 -20.95 13.81
N SER A 398 -5.16 -22.05 13.40
CA SER A 398 -3.72 -22.16 13.13
C SER A 398 -3.29 -21.55 11.79
N VAL A 399 -4.24 -21.18 10.92
CA VAL A 399 -4.00 -20.58 9.62
C VAL A 399 -4.23 -19.08 9.74
N LEU A 400 -3.24 -18.28 9.33
CA LEU A 400 -3.20 -16.84 9.57
C LEU A 400 -2.89 -16.09 8.26
N PRO A 401 -3.83 -16.03 7.30
CA PRO A 401 -3.55 -15.52 5.96
C PRO A 401 -2.95 -14.11 5.94
N THR A 402 -3.39 -13.23 6.84
CA THR A 402 -2.94 -11.83 6.87
C THR A 402 -1.54 -11.71 7.50
N VAL A 403 -1.22 -12.55 8.48
CA VAL A 403 0.16 -12.65 9.02
C VAL A 403 1.09 -13.26 7.99
N ASP A 404 0.65 -14.31 7.28
CA ASP A 404 1.43 -14.95 6.21
C ASP A 404 1.77 -13.96 5.10
N LEU A 405 0.83 -13.10 4.71
CA LEU A 405 1.10 -12.00 3.77
C LEU A 405 2.16 -11.04 4.32
N ALA A 406 2.04 -10.57 5.56
CA ALA A 406 2.99 -9.62 6.14
C ALA A 406 4.40 -10.20 6.23
N LEU A 407 4.54 -11.44 6.67
CA LEU A 407 5.82 -12.14 6.74
C LEU A 407 6.41 -12.41 5.35
N SER A 408 5.58 -12.76 4.37
CA SER A 408 6.04 -12.99 2.99
C SER A 408 6.57 -11.70 2.37
N VAL A 409 5.91 -10.56 2.61
CA VAL A 409 6.40 -9.25 2.16
C VAL A 409 7.68 -8.85 2.88
N ASP A 410 7.79 -9.01 4.20
CA ASP A 410 9.02 -8.67 4.93
C ASP A 410 10.22 -9.47 4.43
N ARG A 411 10.06 -10.79 4.27
CA ARG A 411 11.08 -11.68 3.71
C ARG A 411 11.47 -11.27 2.30
N ALA A 412 10.49 -10.98 1.44
CA ALA A 412 10.75 -10.55 0.08
C ALA A 412 11.54 -9.23 0.03
N HIS A 413 11.21 -8.28 0.89
CA HIS A 413 11.90 -6.98 1.00
C HIS A 413 13.36 -7.09 1.43
N ASN A 414 13.79 -8.24 1.95
CA ASN A 414 15.17 -8.55 2.27
C ASN A 414 15.96 -9.18 1.11
N GLN A 415 15.28 -9.62 0.04
CA GLN A 415 15.92 -10.29 -1.10
C GLN A 415 16.39 -9.31 -2.18
N ALA A 416 17.29 -9.72 -3.08
CA ALA A 416 17.75 -8.85 -4.17
C ALA A 416 16.58 -8.32 -5.03
N ASN A 417 15.64 -9.19 -5.41
CA ASN A 417 14.48 -8.87 -6.25
C ASN A 417 13.15 -9.03 -5.47
N PRO A 418 12.75 -8.03 -4.66
CA PRO A 418 11.59 -8.15 -3.78
C PRO A 418 10.26 -8.36 -4.53
N VAL A 419 10.07 -7.71 -5.68
CA VAL A 419 8.82 -7.82 -6.46
C VAL A 419 8.69 -9.22 -7.07
N GLU A 420 9.78 -9.79 -7.59
CA GLU A 420 9.79 -11.17 -8.11
C GLU A 420 9.50 -12.18 -6.99
N ALA A 421 10.10 -11.99 -5.82
CA ALA A 421 9.89 -12.86 -4.66
C ALA A 421 8.43 -12.85 -4.19
N VAL A 422 7.79 -11.68 -4.16
CA VAL A 422 6.34 -11.58 -3.87
C VAL A 422 5.52 -12.23 -4.97
N ALA A 423 5.84 -12.00 -6.25
CA ALA A 423 5.11 -12.59 -7.36
C ALA A 423 5.16 -14.13 -7.33
N GLU A 424 6.30 -14.72 -6.97
CA GLU A 424 6.42 -16.17 -6.82
C GLU A 424 5.56 -16.70 -5.67
N TRP A 425 5.53 -15.99 -4.54
CA TRP A 425 4.62 -16.31 -3.44
C TRP A 425 3.14 -16.20 -3.87
N GLN A 426 2.77 -15.14 -4.60
CA GLN A 426 1.41 -14.98 -5.14
C GLN A 426 1.04 -16.13 -6.09
N ARG A 427 1.94 -16.58 -6.97
CA ARG A 427 1.71 -17.77 -7.83
C ARG A 427 1.50 -19.03 -7.01
N SER A 428 2.24 -19.18 -5.91
CA SER A 428 2.03 -20.27 -4.96
C SER A 428 0.63 -20.19 -4.35
N ARG A 429 0.17 -19.02 -3.92
CA ARG A 429 -1.18 -18.83 -3.36
C ARG A 429 -2.28 -19.10 -4.39
N LEU A 430 -2.09 -18.67 -5.63
CA LEU A 430 -3.02 -18.95 -6.73
C LEU A 430 -3.14 -20.46 -6.99
N ARG A 431 -2.02 -21.18 -7.06
CA ARG A 431 -2.01 -22.64 -7.22
C ARG A 431 -2.74 -23.36 -6.09
N GLU A 432 -2.52 -22.92 -4.84
CA GLU A 432 -3.21 -23.48 -3.68
C GLU A 432 -4.71 -23.20 -3.73
N TRP A 433 -5.11 -21.96 -4.03
CA TRP A 433 -6.50 -21.56 -4.24
C TRP A 433 -7.22 -22.42 -5.28
N GLU A 434 -6.59 -22.65 -6.44
CA GLU A 434 -7.17 -23.45 -7.52
C GLU A 434 -7.20 -24.94 -7.16
N SER A 435 -6.11 -25.50 -6.64
CA SER A 435 -6.02 -26.93 -6.29
C SER A 435 -6.91 -27.33 -5.11
N SER A 436 -7.18 -26.40 -4.19
CA SER A 436 -8.06 -26.61 -3.04
C SER A 436 -9.52 -26.29 -3.34
N SER A 437 -9.87 -26.02 -4.61
CA SER A 437 -11.23 -25.65 -5.02
C SER A 437 -11.78 -24.40 -4.30
N GLY A 438 -10.91 -23.42 -4.01
CA GLY A 438 -11.30 -22.14 -3.42
C GLY A 438 -11.35 -22.13 -1.89
N GLU A 439 -10.39 -22.74 -1.20
CA GLU A 439 -10.33 -22.64 0.27
C GLU A 439 -9.98 -21.21 0.68
N LEU A 440 -10.79 -20.60 1.55
CA LEU A 440 -10.63 -19.20 1.98
C LEU A 440 -9.24 -18.87 2.54
N ALA A 441 -8.50 -19.85 3.05
CA ALA A 441 -7.11 -19.70 3.49
C ALA A 441 -6.19 -19.13 2.40
N TYR A 442 -6.50 -19.40 1.13
CA TYR A 442 -5.71 -19.00 -0.05
C TYR A 442 -6.42 -17.96 -0.91
N SER A 443 -7.49 -17.36 -0.40
CA SER A 443 -8.33 -16.40 -1.13
C SER A 443 -7.51 -15.21 -1.64
N PRO A 444 -7.72 -14.77 -2.91
CA PRO A 444 -7.06 -13.58 -3.45
C PRO A 444 -7.40 -12.28 -2.74
N ILE A 445 -8.44 -12.24 -1.89
CA ILE A 445 -8.75 -11.07 -1.07
C ILE A 445 -7.56 -10.62 -0.20
N VAL A 446 -6.62 -11.53 0.09
CA VAL A 446 -5.40 -11.24 0.83
C VAL A 446 -4.24 -10.97 -0.10
N TRP A 447 -3.78 -11.99 -0.84
CA TRP A 447 -2.52 -11.90 -1.58
C TRP A 447 -2.59 -11.00 -2.82
N ALA A 448 -3.76 -10.84 -3.44
CA ALA A 448 -3.96 -9.92 -4.56
C ALA A 448 -4.21 -8.48 -4.07
N SER A 449 -4.03 -8.18 -2.79
CA SER A 449 -4.12 -6.80 -2.29
C SER A 449 -2.86 -5.99 -2.54
N LEU A 450 -1.74 -6.64 -2.88
CA LEU A 450 -0.42 -6.01 -2.88
C LEU A 450 -0.19 -5.18 -4.14
N THR A 451 0.19 -3.92 -3.97
CA THR A 451 0.69 -3.04 -5.02
C THR A 451 2.15 -2.70 -4.76
N HIS A 452 2.98 -2.75 -5.80
CA HIS A 452 4.39 -2.41 -5.73
C HIS A 452 4.65 -1.15 -6.56
N THR A 453 4.88 -0.01 -5.91
CA THR A 453 5.28 1.22 -6.60
C THR A 453 6.80 1.32 -6.63
N VAL A 454 7.36 1.40 -7.83
CA VAL A 454 8.82 1.37 -8.05
C VAL A 454 9.30 2.69 -8.64
N ALA A 455 10.30 3.30 -7.99
CA ALA A 455 10.99 4.50 -8.44
C ALA A 455 12.48 4.44 -8.15
N ASP A 456 13.20 3.60 -8.89
CA ASP A 456 14.66 3.54 -8.79
C ASP A 456 15.33 4.88 -9.14
N ALA A 457 16.60 5.03 -8.76
CA ALA A 457 17.42 6.17 -9.16
C ALA A 457 17.50 6.26 -10.69
N ARG A 458 16.83 7.26 -11.27
CA ARG A 458 17.07 7.70 -12.64
C ARG A 458 18.05 8.87 -12.56
N PRO A 459 19.37 8.64 -12.76
CA PRO A 459 20.28 9.76 -12.88
C PRO A 459 19.77 10.63 -14.03
N ALA A 460 19.54 11.92 -13.77
CA ALA A 460 19.27 12.85 -14.85
C ALA A 460 20.50 12.83 -15.77
N GLU A 461 20.33 12.40 -17.02
CA GLU A 461 21.36 12.68 -18.02
C GLU A 461 21.56 14.19 -18.03
N PRO A 462 22.79 14.70 -17.88
CA PRO A 462 23.02 16.12 -18.00
C PRO A 462 22.51 16.56 -19.37
N ILE A 463 21.52 17.46 -19.38
CA ILE A 463 21.07 18.10 -20.61
C ILE A 463 22.31 18.69 -21.26
N ALA A 464 22.72 18.12 -22.40
CA ALA A 464 23.80 18.69 -23.19
C ALA A 464 23.43 20.15 -23.49
N LYS A 465 24.24 21.07 -22.97
CA LYS A 465 24.04 22.51 -23.13
C LYS A 465 24.16 22.93 -24.58
#